data_AF-A0A2V2E156-F1
#
_entry.id   AF-A0A2V2E156-F1
#
_cell.length_a   1.000
_cell.length_b   1.000
_cell.length_c   1.000
_cell.angle_alpha   90.00
_cell.angle_beta   90.00
_cell.angle_gamma   90.00
#
_symmetry.space_group_name_H-M   'P 1'
#
loop_
_entity.id
_entity.type
_entity.pdbx_description
1 polymer ?
#
loop_
_entity_poly.entity_id
_entity_poly.type
_entity_poly.pdbx_seq_one_letter_code
_entity_poly.pdbx_strand_id
1 'polypeptide(L)'
;MQMKLGVVGSRGLKITREDLARYIPAAADEIVCSGADLEALLKAHAKQAGLHYTAFPAESRQTGGLPSRRMLDYCDMILAFWDGKSRGVSAIIDYCAGCNKPVMIYKKRIT
;
A
#
# COMPACT_ATOMS: atom_id res chain seq x y z
N MET A 1 2.26 8.80 -19.07
CA MET A 1 1.45 7.80 -18.34
C MET A 1 1.65 8.09 -16.87
N GLN A 2 0.58 8.17 -16.08
CA GLN A 2 0.68 8.45 -14.65
C GLN A 2 0.79 7.15 -13.86
N MET A 3 1.79 7.02 -12.99
CA MET A 3 2.03 5.81 -12.19
C MET A 3 1.16 5.79 -10.93
N LYS A 4 0.41 4.71 -10.74
CA LYS A 4 -0.46 4.47 -9.59
C LYS A 4 0.23 3.54 -8.60
N LEU A 5 0.61 4.09 -7.45
CA LEU A 5 1.28 3.35 -6.38
C LEU A 5 0.29 2.95 -5.29
N GLY A 6 0.07 1.65 -5.13
CA GLY A 6 -0.67 1.11 -3.99
C GLY A 6 0.22 0.99 -2.76
N VAL A 7 -0.21 1.51 -1.61
CA VAL A 7 0.53 1.40 -0.35
C VAL A 7 -0.24 0.52 0.63
N VAL A 8 0.43 -0.52 1.13
CA VAL A 8 -0.14 -1.48 2.08
C VAL A 8 0.80 -1.66 3.28
N GLY A 9 0.24 -1.96 4.45
CA GLY A 9 1.02 -2.11 5.67
C GLY A 9 0.47 -3.15 6.64
N SER A 10 1.37 -3.72 7.43
CA SER A 10 0.99 -4.60 8.54
C SER A 10 0.36 -3.75 9.65
N ARG A 11 -0.76 -4.24 10.19
CA ARG A 11 -1.47 -3.54 11.28
C ARG A 11 -0.56 -3.37 12.50
N GLY A 12 -0.57 -2.19 13.09
CA GLY A 12 0.29 -1.84 14.23
C GLY A 12 1.72 -1.42 13.85
N LEU A 13 2.10 -1.40 12.57
CA LEU A 13 3.35 -0.77 12.15
C LEU A 13 3.25 0.75 12.24
N LYS A 14 4.20 1.36 12.93
CA LYS A 14 4.38 2.80 12.93
C LYS A 14 5.13 3.23 11.68
N ILE A 15 4.40 3.60 10.64
CA ILE A 15 4.96 4.14 9.39
C ILE A 15 5.02 5.67 9.53
N THR A 16 6.19 6.27 9.25
CA THR A 16 6.39 7.73 9.36
C THR A 16 6.36 8.42 8.00
N ARG A 17 6.32 9.76 8.00
CA ARG A 17 6.44 10.53 6.76
C ARG A 17 7.81 10.34 6.09
N GLU A 18 8.87 10.14 6.87
CA GLU A 18 10.20 9.88 6.31
C GLU A 18 10.26 8.51 5.62
N ASP A 19 9.59 7.50 6.19
CA ASP A 19 9.46 6.20 5.50
C ASP A 19 8.76 6.39 4.14
N LEU A 20 7.65 7.13 4.09
CA LEU A 20 6.95 7.41 2.84
C LEU A 20 7.82 8.18 1.84
N ALA A 21 8.45 9.27 2.26
CA ALA A 21 9.31 10.08 1.40
C ALA A 21 10.53 9.31 0.85
N ARG A 22 11.01 8.30 1.59
CA ARG A 22 12.15 7.48 1.19
C ARG A 22 11.79 6.40 0.17
N TYR A 23 10.60 5.83 0.29
CA TYR A 23 10.21 4.64 -0.47
C TYR A 23 9.14 4.90 -1.53
N ILE A 24 8.47 6.05 -1.54
CA ILE A 24 7.61 6.42 -2.66
C ILE A 24 8.50 6.84 -3.83
N PRO A 25 8.42 6.17 -5.00
CA PRO A 25 9.22 6.55 -6.16
C PRO A 25 8.85 7.95 -6.64
N ALA A 26 9.83 8.73 -7.09
CA ALA A 26 9.59 10.06 -7.68
C ALA A 26 8.71 10.03 -8.94
N ALA A 27 8.60 8.85 -9.58
CA ALA A 27 7.73 8.63 -10.73
C ALA A 27 6.26 8.41 -10.36
N ALA A 28 5.91 8.27 -9.07
CA ALA A 28 4.53 8.09 -8.64
C ALA A 28 3.73 9.38 -8.82
N ASP A 29 2.56 9.28 -9.45
CA ASP A 29 1.63 10.42 -9.66
C ASP A 29 0.38 10.30 -8.78
N GLU A 30 0.04 9.06 -8.38
CA GLU A 30 -1.12 8.75 -7.55
C GLU A 30 -0.76 7.78 -6.43
N ILE A 31 -1.19 8.11 -5.21
CA ILE A 31 -1.12 7.22 -4.05
C ILE A 31 -2.49 6.59 -3.84
N VAL A 32 -2.50 5.27 -3.83
CA VAL A 32 -3.69 4.45 -3.64
C VAL A 32 -3.59 3.72 -2.30
N CYS A 33 -4.59 3.90 -1.44
CA CYS A 33 -4.62 3.32 -0.10
C CYS A 33 -5.75 2.28 0.03
N SER A 34 -5.47 1.14 0.65
CA SER A 34 -6.49 0.21 1.17
C SER A 34 -6.23 -0.04 2.64
N GLY A 35 -7.15 0.44 3.47
CA GLY A 35 -7.10 0.31 4.93
C GLY A 35 -7.10 1.65 5.66
N ALA A 36 -7.83 1.70 6.77
CA ALA A 36 -8.02 2.93 7.55
C ALA A 36 -6.75 3.37 8.30
N ASP A 37 -5.86 2.44 8.67
CA ASP A 37 -4.70 2.72 9.52
C ASP A 37 -3.69 3.68 8.86
N LEU A 38 -3.58 3.64 7.52
CA LEU A 38 -2.62 4.46 6.76
C LEU A 38 -3.25 5.63 6.01
N GLU A 39 -4.58 5.65 5.91
CA GLU A 39 -5.31 6.64 5.12
C GLU A 39 -4.95 8.07 5.50
N ALA A 40 -4.96 8.41 6.80
CA ALA A 40 -4.65 9.76 7.26
C ALA A 40 -3.22 10.20 6.89
N LEU A 41 -2.24 9.29 7.01
CA LEU A 41 -0.84 9.56 6.72
C LEU A 41 -0.61 9.71 5.21
N LEU A 42 -1.14 8.78 4.41
CA LEU A 42 -0.98 8.78 2.95
C LEU A 42 -1.69 9.97 2.31
N LYS A 43 -2.89 10.31 2.77
CA LYS A 43 -3.62 11.50 2.32
C LYS A 43 -2.86 12.78 2.63
N ALA A 44 -2.26 12.88 3.81
CA ALA A 44 -1.45 14.03 4.18
C ALA A 44 -0.15 14.12 3.36
N HIS A 45 0.49 12.99 3.06
CA HIS A 45 1.68 12.93 2.22
C HIS A 45 1.37 13.32 0.77
N ALA A 46 0.31 12.75 0.18
CA ALA A 46 -0.13 13.07 -1.18
C ALA A 46 -0.42 14.57 -1.33
N LYS A 47 -1.14 15.17 -0.38
CA LYS A 47 -1.41 16.61 -0.36
C LYS A 47 -0.14 17.45 -0.31
N GLN A 48 0.87 17.05 0.46
CA GLN A 48 2.14 17.77 0.56
C GLN A 48 3.00 17.63 -0.69
N ALA A 49 3.00 16.45 -1.30
CA ALA A 49 3.80 16.15 -2.49
C ALA A 49 3.11 16.55 -3.81
N GLY A 50 1.86 17.03 -3.76
CA GLY A 50 1.09 17.37 -4.95
C GLY A 50 0.61 16.16 -5.75
N LEU A 51 0.47 15.00 -5.10
CA LEU A 51 0.06 13.73 -5.72
C LEU A 51 -1.46 13.54 -5.63
N HIS A 52 -2.02 12.82 -6.60
CA HIS A 52 -3.39 12.33 -6.51
C HIS A 52 -3.52 11.31 -5.38
N TYR A 53 -4.69 11.26 -4.75
CA TYR A 53 -4.99 10.33 -3.67
C TYR A 53 -6.31 9.62 -3.92
N THR A 54 -6.27 8.28 -3.93
CA THR A 54 -7.45 7.43 -4.07
C THR A 54 -7.52 6.44 -2.91
N ALA A 55 -8.68 6.38 -2.26
CA ALA A 55 -8.95 5.43 -1.18
C ALA A 55 -9.85 4.30 -1.68
N PHE A 56 -9.41 3.06 -1.48
CA PHE A 56 -10.23 1.88 -1.62
C PHE A 56 -10.67 1.45 -0.21
N PRO A 57 -11.96 1.60 0.14
CA PRO A 57 -12.46 1.19 1.44
C PRO A 57 -12.25 -0.32 1.64
N ALA A 58 -12.00 -0.74 2.88
CA ALA A 58 -11.81 -2.14 3.20
C ALA A 58 -13.07 -2.94 2.83
N GLU A 59 -12.94 -3.96 1.98
CA GLU A 59 -14.05 -4.87 1.71
C GLU A 59 -14.37 -5.69 2.97
N SER A 60 -15.66 -5.98 3.20
CA SER A 60 -16.07 -6.73 4.38
C SER A 60 -15.41 -8.11 4.40
N ARG A 61 -14.96 -8.53 5.58
CA ARG A 61 -14.21 -9.78 5.81
C ARG A 61 -14.96 -11.07 5.42
N GLN A 62 -16.24 -10.95 5.04
CA GLN A 62 -17.16 -12.06 4.81
C GLN A 62 -16.91 -12.82 3.51
N THR A 63 -16.15 -12.27 2.55
CA THR A 63 -16.01 -12.87 1.20
C THR A 63 -14.77 -13.75 1.02
N GLY A 64 -13.94 -13.96 2.05
CA GLY A 64 -12.79 -14.88 2.00
C GLY A 64 -11.68 -14.51 1.00
N GLY A 65 -11.82 -13.41 0.26
CA GLY A 65 -10.83 -12.89 -0.68
C GLY A 65 -9.83 -11.92 -0.04
N LEU A 66 -8.77 -11.57 -0.78
CA LEU A 66 -7.91 -10.43 -0.47
C LEU A 66 -8.81 -9.17 -0.40
N PRO A 67 -8.97 -8.50 0.77
CA PRO A 67 -9.89 -7.36 0.95
C PRO A 67 -9.59 -6.12 0.09
N SER A 68 -8.62 -6.21 -0.81
CA SER A 68 -8.00 -5.12 -1.57
C SER A 68 -7.77 -5.47 -3.05
N ARG A 69 -8.34 -6.57 -3.58
CA ARG A 69 -8.00 -7.02 -4.95
C ARG A 69 -8.25 -5.96 -6.01
N ARG A 70 -9.34 -5.20 -5.88
CA ARG A 70 -9.65 -4.06 -6.77
C ARG A 70 -8.58 -2.97 -6.73
N MET A 71 -8.05 -2.66 -5.54
CA MET A 71 -6.92 -1.74 -5.41
C MET A 71 -5.68 -2.32 -6.09
N LEU A 72 -5.36 -3.58 -5.83
CA LEU A 72 -4.20 -4.24 -6.42
C LEU A 72 -4.28 -4.19 -7.94
N ASP A 73 -5.42 -4.51 -8.53
CA ASP A 73 -5.63 -4.49 -9.99
C ASP A 73 -5.56 -3.06 -10.56
N TYR A 74 -6.03 -2.05 -9.82
CA TYR A 74 -5.97 -0.64 -10.20
C TYR A 74 -4.56 -0.06 -10.22
N CYS A 75 -3.67 -0.55 -9.33
CA CYS A 75 -2.31 -0.03 -9.19
C CYS A 75 -1.34 -0.64 -10.19
N ASP A 76 -0.37 0.16 -10.63
CA ASP A 76 0.74 -0.28 -11.47
C ASP A 76 1.84 -0.97 -10.63
N MET A 77 2.01 -0.52 -9.39
CA MET A 77 3.01 -1.04 -8.46
C MET A 77 2.49 -1.00 -7.02
N ILE A 78 3.00 -1.91 -6.17
CA ILE A 78 2.69 -1.96 -4.74
C ILE A 78 3.94 -1.67 -3.88
N LEU A 79 3.78 -0.81 -2.87
CA LEU A 79 4.72 -0.63 -1.76
C LEU A 79 4.15 -1.30 -0.50
N ALA A 80 4.83 -2.34 -0.03
CA ALA A 80 4.42 -3.15 1.11
C ALA A 80 5.31 -2.94 2.34
N PHE A 81 4.74 -2.35 3.39
CA PHE A 81 5.33 -2.27 4.71
C PHE A 81 5.04 -3.55 5.51
N TRP A 82 6.04 -4.41 5.65
CA TRP A 82 5.86 -5.76 6.20
C TRP A 82 6.63 -6.00 7.49
N ASP A 83 5.96 -6.57 8.48
CA ASP A 83 6.56 -7.01 9.76
C ASP A 83 7.20 -8.41 9.69
N GLY A 84 7.12 -9.08 8.53
CA GLY A 84 7.59 -10.44 8.32
C GLY A 84 6.64 -11.53 8.84
N LYS A 85 5.48 -11.16 9.41
CA LYS A 85 4.52 -12.09 10.03
C LYS A 85 3.09 -11.91 9.54
N SER A 86 2.73 -10.72 9.06
CA SER A 86 1.38 -10.38 8.62
C SER A 86 0.97 -11.24 7.43
N ARG A 87 0.03 -12.16 7.67
CA ARG A 87 -0.57 -13.01 6.64
C ARG A 87 -1.30 -12.20 5.57
N GLY A 88 -1.89 -11.06 5.95
CA GLY A 88 -2.58 -10.17 5.00
C GLY A 88 -1.63 -9.54 3.99
N VAL A 89 -0.48 -9.04 4.46
CA VAL A 89 0.53 -8.44 3.58
C VAL A 89 1.26 -9.52 2.77
N SER A 90 1.55 -10.69 3.35
CA SER A 90 2.11 -11.82 2.61
C SER A 90 1.22 -12.22 1.44
N ALA A 91 -0.09 -12.37 1.66
CA ALA A 91 -1.02 -12.74 0.60
C ALA A 91 -1.10 -11.68 -0.52
N ILE A 92 -0.89 -10.40 -0.20
CA ILE A 92 -0.78 -9.33 -1.22
C ILE A 92 0.51 -9.48 -2.03
N ILE A 93 1.64 -9.74 -1.37
CA ILE A 93 2.93 -9.96 -2.04
C ILE A 93 2.84 -11.17 -2.98
N ASP A 94 2.27 -12.28 -2.50
CA ASP A 94 2.09 -13.51 -3.28
C ASP A 94 1.18 -13.28 -4.49
N TYR A 95 0.10 -12.51 -4.33
CA TYR A 95 -0.76 -12.11 -5.44
C TYR A 95 -0.02 -11.27 -6.48
N CYS A 96 0.75 -10.28 -6.05
CA CYS A 96 1.52 -9.44 -6.97
C CYS A 96 2.55 -10.27 -7.75
N ALA A 97 3.23 -11.21 -7.08
CA ALA A 97 4.15 -12.14 -7.73
C ALA A 97 3.43 -13.00 -8.79
N GLY A 98 2.24 -13.53 -8.47
CA GLY A 98 1.44 -14.31 -9.41
C GLY A 98 0.94 -13.53 -10.63
N CYS A 99 0.75 -12.21 -10.50
CA CYS A 99 0.32 -11.33 -11.59
C CYS A 99 1.47 -10.58 -12.28
N ASN A 100 2.72 -10.92 -11.97
CA ASN A 100 3.92 -10.21 -12.45
C ASN A 100 3.87 -8.69 -12.20
N LYS A 101 3.26 -8.29 -11.09
CA LYS A 101 3.10 -6.89 -10.68
C LYS A 101 4.28 -6.48 -9.80
N PRO A 102 4.98 -5.37 -10.11
CA PRO A 102 6.07 -4.88 -9.28
C PRO A 102 5.63 -4.65 -7.83
N VAL A 103 6.38 -5.23 -6.89
CA VAL A 103 6.16 -5.04 -5.45
C VAL A 103 7.49 -4.69 -4.78
N MET A 104 7.51 -3.57 -4.06
CA MET A 104 8.62 -3.19 -3.20
C MET A 104 8.28 -3.49 -1.76
N ILE A 105 9.12 -4.28 -1.10
CA ILE A 105 8.89 -4.73 0.28
C ILE A 105 9.86 -4.00 1.19
N TYR A 106 9.31 -3.21 2.12
CA TYR A 106 10.09 -2.63 3.21
C TYR A 106 9.78 -3.37 4.51
N LYS A 107 10.79 -4.09 5.00
CA LYS A 107 10.69 -4.83 6.26
C LYS A 107 10.90 -3.89 7.44
N LYS A 108 9.88 -3.77 8.30
CA LYS A 108 9.93 -2.96 9.53
C LYS A 108 9.38 -3.77 10.70
N ARG A 109 10.06 -3.78 11.84
CA ARG A 109 9.58 -4.50 13.03
C ARG A 109 8.55 -3.65 13.77
N ILE A 110 7.53 -4.30 14.33
CA ILE A 110 6.65 -3.66 15.32
C ILE A 110 7.50 -3.46 16.58
N THR A 111 7.69 -2.20 16.98
CA THR A 111 8.39 -1.77 18.20
C THR A 111 7.39 -1.43 19.28
#